data_AF-A0A7W1HG83-F1
#
_entry.id   AF-A0A7W1HG83-F1
#
_cell.length_a   1.000
_cell.length_b   1.000
_cell.length_c   1.000
_cell.angle_alpha   90.00
_cell.angle_beta   90.00
_cell.angle_gamma   90.00
#
_symmetry.space_group_name_H-M   'P 1'
#
loop_
_entity.id
_entity.type
_entity.pdbx_description
1 polymer ?
#
loop_
_entity_poly.entity_id
_entity_poly.type
_entity_poly.pdbx_seq_one_letter_code
_entity_poly.pdbx_strand_id
1 'polypeptide(L)'
;MSSQRKRHSAEFKAKVALEAAKDLKTLNELGSQYNLHPSQISQWKATLLSEISTVFSKQKKNPDSTKKIDDLHRVIGEVTMERDWLKKNFISKPC
;
A
#
# COMPACT_ATOMS: atom_id res chain seq x y z
N MET A 1 2.81 -15.88 29.18
CA MET A 1 1.62 -16.41 28.49
C MET A 1 1.46 -15.73 27.15
N SER A 2 1.54 -16.47 26.05
CA SER A 2 1.41 -15.91 24.69
C SER A 2 -0.06 -15.61 24.41
N SER A 3 -0.47 -14.35 24.60
CA SER A 3 -1.79 -13.89 24.21
C SER A 3 -1.86 -13.88 22.68
N GLN A 4 -2.60 -14.83 22.10
CA GLN A 4 -2.91 -14.83 20.68
C GLN A 4 -3.60 -13.51 20.33
N ARG A 5 -2.89 -12.61 19.65
CA ARG A 5 -3.47 -11.36 19.15
C ARG A 5 -4.56 -11.71 18.14
N LYS A 6 -5.82 -11.46 18.49
CA LYS A 6 -6.94 -11.55 17.55
C LYS A 6 -6.66 -10.63 16.36
N ARG A 7 -6.56 -11.21 15.16
CA ARG A 7 -6.41 -10.45 13.92
C ARG A 7 -7.80 -9.99 13.48
N HIS A 8 -8.03 -8.68 13.55
CA HIS A 8 -9.25 -8.06 13.02
C HIS A 8 -9.10 -7.79 11.52
N SER A 9 -10.19 -7.97 10.76
CA SER A 9 -10.25 -7.64 9.33
C SER A 9 -10.08 -6.15 9.10
N ALA A 10 -9.63 -5.77 7.90
CA ALA A 10 -9.42 -4.36 7.54
C ALA A 10 -10.73 -3.56 7.60
N GLU A 11 -11.84 -4.13 7.10
CA GLU A 11 -13.17 -3.52 7.18
C GLU A 11 -13.61 -3.25 8.63
N PHE A 12 -13.38 -4.21 9.52
CA PHE A 12 -13.77 -4.06 10.92
C PHE A 12 -12.99 -2.93 11.60
N LYS A 13 -11.68 -2.85 11.37
CA LYS A 13 -10.84 -1.76 11.88
C LYS A 13 -11.31 -0.41 11.36
N ALA A 14 -11.61 -0.32 10.06
CA ALA A 14 -12.10 0.91 9.44
C ALA A 14 -13.45 1.35 10.03
N LYS A 15 -14.38 0.41 10.24
CA LYS A 15 -15.69 0.71 10.86
C LYS A 15 -15.55 1.23 12.28
N VAL A 16 -14.76 0.55 13.12
CA VAL A 16 -14.52 0.96 14.51
C VAL A 16 -13.79 2.31 14.57
N ALA A 17 -12.79 2.51 13.70
CA ALA A 17 -12.08 3.78 13.62
C ALA A 17 -12.99 4.94 13.17
N LEU A 18 -13.92 4.69 12.24
CA LEU A 18 -14.91 5.68 11.82
C LEU A 18 -15.88 6.05 12.93
N GLU A 19 -16.37 5.06 13.69
CA GLU A 19 -17.22 5.33 14.85
C GLU A 19 -16.47 6.12 15.93
N ALA A 20 -15.20 5.81 16.16
CA ALA A 20 -14.33 6.56 17.05
C ALA A 20 -14.00 7.98 16.53
N ALA A 21 -13.92 8.17 15.20
CA ALA A 21 -13.68 9.47 14.59
C ALA A 21 -14.92 10.38 14.60
N LYS A 22 -16.11 9.80 14.63
CA LYS A 22 -17.38 10.53 14.76
C LYS A 22 -17.63 11.05 16.16
N ASP A 23 -16.85 10.63 17.16
CA ASP A 23 -16.96 11.02 18.58
C ASP A 23 -18.37 10.88 19.18
N LEU A 24 -19.22 10.01 18.58
CA LEU A 24 -20.58 9.72 19.05
C LEU A 24 -20.62 8.82 20.29
N LYS A 25 -19.53 8.07 20.53
CA LYS A 25 -19.37 7.15 21.65
C LYS A 25 -17.96 7.29 22.19
N THR A 26 -17.81 7.19 23.50
CA THR A 26 -16.49 7.22 24.13
C THR A 26 -15.68 5.98 23.76
N LEU A 27 -14.35 6.09 23.78
CA LEU A 27 -13.46 4.94 23.52
C LEU A 27 -13.73 3.76 24.46
N ASN A 28 -14.18 4.04 25.69
CA ASN A 28 -14.53 3.02 26.67
C ASN A 28 -15.85 2.30 26.31
N GLU A 29 -16.86 3.01 25.83
CA GLU A 29 -18.12 2.39 25.36
C GLU A 29 -17.90 1.56 24.09
N LEU A 30 -17.11 2.06 23.15
CA LEU A 30 -16.71 1.30 21.96
C LEU A 30 -15.88 0.08 22.34
N GLY A 31 -14.99 0.22 23.33
CA GLY A 31 -14.22 -0.87 23.89
C GLY A 31 -15.10 -1.96 24.48
N SER A 32 -16.12 -1.59 25.25
CA SER A 32 -17.10 -2.53 25.79
C SER A 32 -17.97 -3.17 24.71
N GLN A 33 -18.44 -2.40 23.72
CA GLN A 33 -19.33 -2.88 22.68
C GLN A 33 -18.66 -3.88 21.72
N TYR A 34 -17.41 -3.61 21.34
CA TYR A 34 -16.63 -4.44 20.42
C TYR A 34 -15.64 -5.36 21.12
N ASN A 35 -15.64 -5.34 22.46
CA ASN A 35 -14.73 -6.09 23.31
C ASN A 35 -13.24 -5.82 23.00
N LEU A 36 -12.93 -4.55 22.74
CA LEU A 36 -11.62 -4.02 22.34
C LEU A 36 -11.02 -3.16 23.46
N HIS A 37 -9.69 -3.09 23.51
CA HIS A 37 -9.02 -2.20 24.43
C HIS A 37 -9.05 -0.74 23.91
N PRO A 38 -9.34 0.28 24.74
CA PRO A 38 -9.44 1.68 24.30
C PRO A 38 -8.20 2.21 23.55
N SER A 39 -7.01 1.77 23.97
CA SER A 39 -5.74 2.11 23.29
C SER A 39 -5.70 1.63 21.84
N GLN A 40 -6.30 0.46 21.54
CA GLN A 40 -6.31 -0.11 20.20
C GLN A 40 -7.26 0.66 19.28
N ILE A 41 -8.39 1.12 19.81
CA ILE A 41 -9.35 1.98 19.10
C ILE A 41 -8.71 3.33 18.79
N SER A 42 -8.00 3.93 19.76
CA SER A 42 -7.26 5.17 19.55
C SER A 42 -6.20 5.04 18.45
N GLN A 43 -5.44 3.93 18.46
CA GLN A 43 -4.48 3.65 17.41
C GLN A 43 -5.15 3.56 16.02
N TRP A 44 -6.29 2.86 15.91
CA TRP A 44 -7.00 2.76 14.64
C TRP A 44 -7.61 4.09 14.18
N LYS A 45 -8.09 4.94 15.10
CA LYS A 45 -8.53 6.32 14.79
C LYS A 45 -7.38 7.13 14.18
N ALA A 46 -6.18 7.07 14.78
CA ALA A 46 -5.00 7.76 14.25
C ALA A 46 -4.58 7.23 12.88
N THR A 47 -4.56 5.90 12.69
CA THR A 47 -4.28 5.28 11.39
C THR A 47 -5.30 5.71 10.33
N LEU A 48 -6.58 5.71 10.67
CA LEU A 48 -7.63 6.12 9.75
C LEU A 48 -7.42 7.57 9.26
N LEU A 49 -7.10 8.50 10.16
CA LEU A 49 -6.87 9.90 9.78
C LEU A 49 -5.66 10.09 8.86
N SER A 50 -4.56 9.36 9.07
CA SER A 50 -3.39 9.44 8.19
C SER A 50 -3.61 8.75 6.85
N GLU A 51 -4.26 7.58 6.86
CA GLU A 51 -4.56 6.83 5.65
C GLU A 51 -5.62 7.53 4.80
N ILE A 52 -6.62 8.20 5.40
CA ILE A 52 -7.62 8.98 4.67
C ILE A 52 -6.96 10.04 3.78
N SER A 53 -6.03 10.82 4.32
CA SER A 53 -5.30 11.82 3.54
C SER A 53 -4.54 11.16 2.38
N THR A 54 -3.95 9.99 2.64
CA THR A 54 -3.23 9.22 1.64
C THR A 54 -4.16 8.66 0.56
N VAL A 55 -5.36 8.19 0.92
CA VAL A 55 -6.38 7.69 -0.01
C VAL A 55 -6.88 8.80 -0.93
N PHE A 56 -7.11 10.01 -0.40
CA PHE A 56 -7.50 11.16 -1.23
C PHE A 56 -6.35 11.71 -2.08
N SER A 57 -5.10 11.62 -1.61
CA SER A 57 -3.90 12.03 -2.35
C SER A 57 -3.50 11.02 -3.43
N LYS A 58 -3.84 9.74 -3.24
CA LYS A 58 -3.55 8.67 -4.19
C LYS A 58 -4.53 8.78 -5.35
N GLN A 59 -4.22 9.66 -6.31
CA GLN A 59 -4.74 9.54 -7.66
C GLN A 59 -4.63 8.07 -8.07
N LYS A 60 -5.77 7.44 -8.39
CA LYS A 60 -5.84 6.03 -8.78
C LYS A 60 -4.70 5.78 -9.75
N LYS A 61 -3.70 4.98 -9.35
CA LYS A 61 -2.66 4.53 -10.28
C LYS A 61 -3.43 3.80 -11.38
N ASN A 62 -3.58 4.48 -12.50
CA ASN A 62 -4.38 4.02 -13.62
C ASN A 62 -3.79 2.66 -14.00
N PRO A 63 -4.54 1.55 -14.09
CA PRO A 63 -3.97 0.25 -14.46
C PRO A 63 -3.17 0.30 -15.77
N ASP A 64 -3.46 1.31 -16.60
CA ASP A 64 -2.73 1.68 -17.81
C ASP A 64 -1.27 2.10 -17.57
N SER A 65 -0.94 2.68 -16.41
CA SER A 65 0.44 3.05 -16.08
C SER A 65 1.29 1.82 -15.76
N THR A 66 0.72 0.78 -15.17
CA THR A 66 1.42 -0.49 -14.94
C THR A 66 1.76 -1.18 -16.26
N LYS A 67 0.83 -1.18 -17.22
CA LYS A 67 1.08 -1.72 -18.57
C LYS A 67 2.20 -0.95 -19.30
N LYS A 68 2.14 0.39 -19.27
CA LYS A 68 3.19 1.23 -19.85
C LYS A 68 4.57 0.96 -19.24
N ILE A 69 4.65 0.73 -17.93
CA ILE A 69 5.92 0.40 -17.26
C ILE A 69 6.50 -0.91 -17.81
N ASP A 70 5.67 -1.93 -18.00
CA ASP A 70 6.10 -3.23 -18.52
C ASP A 70 6.57 -3.12 -19.99
N ASP A 71 5.81 -2.39 -20.82
CA ASP A 71 6.18 -2.09 -22.21
C ASP A 71 7.52 -1.33 -22.28
N LEU A 72 7.72 -0.32 -21.43
CA LEU A 72 8.99 0.41 -21.36
C LEU A 72 10.16 -0.50 -20.97
N HIS A 73 9.99 -1.38 -19.98
CA HIS A 73 11.04 -2.32 -19.58
C HIS A 73 11.43 -3.27 -20.71
N ARG A 74 10.45 -3.74 -21.49
CA ARG A 74 10.70 -4.57 -22.68
C ARG A 74 11.54 -3.82 -23.72
N VAL A 75 11.16 -2.59 -24.06
CA VAL A 75 11.87 -1.76 -25.04
C VAL A 75 13.30 -1.47 -24.57
N ILE A 76 13.49 -1.16 -23.28
CA ILE A 76 14.84 -0.95 -22.71
C ILE A 76 15.69 -2.21 -22.86
N GLY A 77 15.12 -3.40 -22.63
CA GLY A 77 15.81 -4.67 -22.82
C GLY A 77 16.27 -4.88 -24.26
N GLU A 78 15.37 -4.69 -25.22
CA GLU A 78 15.66 -4.82 -26.66
C GLU A 78 16.79 -3.89 -27.11
N VAL A 79 16.67 -2.59 -26.80
CA VAL A 79 17.69 -1.58 -27.15
C VAL A 79 19.03 -1.87 -26.47
N THR A 80 19.02 -2.43 -25.27
CA THR A 80 20.27 -2.82 -24.57
C THR A 80 20.94 -3.98 -25.29
N MET A 81 20.18 -5.02 -25.69
CA MET A 81 20.71 -6.15 -26.44
C MET A 81 21.27 -5.72 -27.81
N GLU A 82 20.56 -4.88 -28.54
CA GLU A 82 21.02 -4.34 -29.83
C GLU A 82 22.33 -3.55 -29.67
N ARG A 83 22.39 -2.68 -28.66
CA ARG A 83 23.59 -1.90 -28.35
C ARG A 83 24.77 -2.82 -28.02
N ASP A 84 24.56 -3.82 -27.17
CA ASP A 84 25.63 -4.72 -26.74
C ASP A 84 26.10 -5.62 -27.89
N TRP A 85 25.17 -6.05 -28.76
CA TRP A 85 25.48 -6.75 -30.00
C TRP A 85 26.33 -5.89 -30.95
N LEU A 86 25.93 -4.63 -31.19
CA LEU A 86 26.69 -3.69 -32.00
C LEU A 86 28.10 -3.51 -31.44
N LYS A 87 28.22 -3.20 -30.14
CA LYS A 87 29.53 -3.06 -29.48
C LYS A 87 30.41 -4.29 -29.68
N LYS A 88 29.86 -5.50 -29.48
CA LYS A 88 30.60 -6.74 -29.64
C LYS A 88 31.09 -6.94 -31.07
N ASN A 89 30.26 -6.66 -32.08
CA ASN A 89 30.66 -6.76 -33.49
C ASN A 89 31.69 -5.71 -33.92
N PHE A 90 31.62 -4.50 -33.38
CA PHE A 90 32.64 -3.47 -33.66
C PHE A 90 33.98 -3.81 -32.99
N ILE A 91 33.96 -4.45 -31.81
CA ILE A 91 35.16 -4.89 -31.10
C ILE A 91 35.75 -6.17 -31.72
N SER A 92 34.92 -7.03 -32.35
CA SER A 92 35.34 -8.31 -32.91
C SER A 92 35.78 -8.28 -34.38
N LYS A 93 36.03 -7.11 -34.99
CA LYS A 93 36.68 -7.06 -36.31
C LYS A 93 38.19 -7.21 -36.13
N PRO A 94 38.82 -8.35 -36.49
CA PRO A 94 40.26 -8.37 -36.65
C PRO A 94 40.63 -7.55 -37.90
N CYS A 95 41.76 -6.84 -37.83
CA CYS A 95 42.39 -6.23 -39.00
C CYS A 95 42.66 -7.25 -40.10
#